data_AF-A0A7V9QJ70-F1
#
_entry.id   AF-A0A7V9QJ70-F1
#
_cell.length_a   1.000
_cell.length_b   1.000
_cell.length_c   1.000
_cell.angle_alpha   90.00
_cell.angle_beta   90.00
_cell.angle_gamma   90.00
#
_symmetry.space_group_name_H-M   'P 1'
#
loop_
_entity.id
_entity.type
_entity.pdbx_description
1 polymer ?
#
loop_
_entity_poly.entity_id
_entity_poly.type
_entity_poly.pdbx_seq_one_letter_code
_entity_poly.pdbx_strand_id
1 'polypeptide(L)'
;MTADDARTANEDLQFDRVVSSASGGASNGPPVATCVVCKKAIDSDYYHLNGKVACDSCRKAIQSQLAPPAGAGALGLAALFGIGAALAGAAVYYAVIAITNFEIGIVAILIGWMVGWGVRKGAAGKGGRRFQILAVALTYLAVGLAYAPLYYAAGTERSLLTATALIPALPIVVSVGAMPTGLISAFIIFIGLRQAWTMTAAPVLEVSGPYRIGGNASAAKV
;
A
#
# COMPACT_ATOMS: atom_id res chain seq x y z
N MET A 1 -27.62 -48.18 -31.70
CA MET A 1 -26.55 -47.42 -31.00
C MET A 1 -25.88 -48.40 -30.05
N THR A 2 -24.80 -49.01 -30.52
CA THR A 2 -24.02 -50.02 -29.80
C THR A 2 -23.04 -49.34 -28.86
N ALA A 3 -22.67 -50.02 -27.77
CA ALA A 3 -21.78 -49.48 -26.73
C ALA A 3 -20.39 -49.05 -27.24
N ASP A 4 -19.98 -49.51 -28.43
CA ASP A 4 -18.74 -49.10 -29.10
C ASP A 4 -18.76 -47.66 -29.61
N ASP A 5 -19.89 -47.16 -30.12
CA ASP A 5 -19.99 -45.77 -30.62
C ASP A 5 -19.86 -44.74 -29.48
N ALA A 6 -20.21 -45.13 -28.26
CA ALA A 6 -20.10 -44.27 -27.08
C ALA A 6 -18.66 -44.20 -26.53
N ARG A 7 -17.79 -45.18 -26.83
CA ARG A 7 -16.38 -45.17 -26.43
C ARG A 7 -15.55 -44.25 -27.33
N THR A 8 -15.71 -44.37 -28.64
CA THR A 8 -15.02 -43.53 -29.62
C THR A 8 -15.34 -42.03 -29.46
N ALA A 9 -16.59 -41.69 -29.13
CA ALA A 9 -16.97 -40.29 -28.86
C ALA A 9 -16.31 -39.69 -27.59
N ASN A 10 -15.92 -40.52 -26.62
CA ASN A 10 -15.32 -40.08 -25.36
C ASN A 10 -13.79 -40.00 -25.46
N GLU A 11 -13.17 -40.74 -26.38
CA GLU A 11 -11.74 -40.60 -26.75
C GLU A 11 -11.48 -39.30 -27.53
N ASP A 12 -12.41 -38.83 -28.35
CA ASP A 12 -12.31 -37.57 -29.10
C ASP A 12 -12.48 -36.30 -28.23
N LEU A 13 -12.95 -36.45 -26.98
CA LEU A 13 -13.10 -35.36 -26.00
C LEU A 13 -12.05 -35.42 -24.88
N GLN A 14 -10.94 -36.13 -25.08
CA GLN A 14 -9.85 -36.15 -24.12
C GLN A 14 -8.96 -34.92 -24.30
N PHE A 15 -9.29 -33.85 -23.56
CA PHE A 15 -8.54 -32.60 -23.40
C PHE A 15 -7.19 -32.77 -22.68
N ASP A 16 -6.54 -33.93 -22.80
CA ASP A 16 -5.27 -34.24 -22.12
C ASP A 16 -4.05 -33.86 -22.97
N ARG A 17 -4.28 -33.34 -24.18
CA ARG A 17 -3.22 -32.90 -25.11
C ARG A 17 -3.57 -31.54 -25.72
N VAL A 18 -2.81 -30.51 -25.34
CA VAL A 18 -2.80 -29.24 -26.08
C VAL A 18 -2.03 -29.47 -27.38
N VAL A 19 -2.75 -29.75 -28.46
CA VAL A 19 -2.19 -29.70 -29.81
C VAL A 19 -2.24 -28.26 -30.27
N SER A 20 -1.12 -27.55 -30.17
CA SER A 20 -0.96 -26.24 -30.80
C SER A 20 -1.02 -26.44 -32.31
N SER A 21 -2.15 -26.12 -32.93
CA SER A 21 -2.28 -26.10 -34.40
C SER A 21 -1.31 -25.07 -34.97
N ALA A 22 -0.13 -25.54 -35.38
CA ALA A 22 0.85 -24.79 -36.13
C ALA A 22 0.31 -24.54 -37.55
N SER A 23 -0.36 -23.41 -37.76
CA SER A 23 -0.62 -22.89 -39.10
C SER A 23 0.67 -22.24 -39.64
N GLY A 24 1.44 -23.04 -40.38
CA GLY A 24 2.23 -22.58 -41.53
C GLY A 24 3.21 -21.43 -41.33
N GLY A 25 4.31 -21.69 -40.63
CA GLY A 25 5.51 -20.84 -40.60
C GLY A 25 6.56 -21.46 -39.69
N ALA A 26 7.60 -22.07 -40.26
CA ALA A 26 8.65 -22.73 -39.51
C ALA A 26 9.41 -21.74 -38.61
N SER A 27 9.17 -21.80 -37.31
CA SER A 27 10.10 -21.33 -36.28
C SER A 27 10.70 -22.53 -35.57
N ASN A 28 11.85 -23.00 -36.05
CA ASN A 28 12.67 -24.03 -35.38
C ASN A 28 13.39 -23.42 -34.18
N GLY A 29 12.63 -23.03 -33.15
CA GLY A 29 13.17 -22.56 -31.88
C GLY A 29 12.13 -22.73 -30.77
N PRO A 30 12.56 -23.03 -29.53
CA PRO A 30 11.65 -23.13 -28.38
C PRO A 30 10.82 -21.84 -28.25
N PRO A 31 9.58 -21.88 -27.74
CA PRO A 31 8.68 -20.74 -27.70
C PRO A 31 9.31 -19.58 -26.92
N VAL A 32 9.94 -18.64 -27.62
CA VAL A 32 10.69 -17.56 -27.01
C VAL A 32 9.72 -16.58 -26.37
N ALA A 33 9.50 -16.69 -25.06
CA ALA A 33 8.78 -15.66 -24.34
C ALA A 33 9.62 -14.37 -24.41
N THR A 34 9.02 -13.25 -24.82
CA THR A 34 9.73 -11.97 -24.91
C THR A 34 9.50 -11.16 -23.65
N CYS A 35 10.57 -10.68 -23.03
CA CYS A 35 10.46 -9.81 -21.87
C CYS A 35 9.82 -8.47 -22.27
N VAL A 36 8.74 -8.04 -21.60
CA VAL A 36 8.07 -6.76 -21.89
C VAL A 36 8.95 -5.55 -21.60
N VAL A 37 9.91 -5.69 -20.67
CA VAL A 37 10.75 -4.59 -20.18
C VAL A 37 11.97 -4.37 -21.07
N CYS A 38 12.78 -5.40 -21.28
CA CYS A 38 14.02 -5.29 -22.07
C CYS A 38 13.88 -5.74 -23.52
N LYS A 39 12.70 -6.25 -23.92
CA LYS A 39 12.39 -6.79 -25.26
C LYS A 39 13.31 -7.92 -25.74
N LYS A 40 14.11 -8.49 -24.84
CA LYS A 40 14.96 -9.64 -25.14
C LYS A 40 14.13 -10.93 -25.15
N ALA A 41 14.51 -11.81 -26.06
CA ALA A 41 14.16 -13.21 -26.07
C ALA A 41 14.55 -13.88 -24.73
N ILE A 42 13.61 -14.58 -24.10
CA ILE A 42 13.87 -15.40 -22.91
C ILE A 42 13.90 -16.86 -23.39
N ASP A 43 15.01 -17.53 -23.10
CA ASP A 43 15.27 -18.95 -23.39
C ASP A 43 15.19 -19.83 -22.13
N SER A 44 15.17 -19.20 -20.95
CA SER A 44 15.21 -19.82 -19.62
C SER A 44 13.95 -19.50 -18.79
N ASP A 45 14.04 -19.54 -17.46
CA ASP A 45 12.92 -19.27 -16.56
C ASP A 45 12.38 -17.83 -16.73
N TYR A 46 11.06 -17.69 -16.83
CA TYR A 46 10.35 -16.41 -16.88
C TYR A 46 9.47 -16.21 -15.64
N TYR A 47 9.16 -14.94 -15.35
CA TYR A 47 8.32 -14.53 -14.25
C TYR A 47 7.19 -13.63 -14.77
N HIS A 48 6.03 -13.66 -14.12
CA HIS A 48 4.99 -12.67 -14.36
C HIS A 48 5.06 -11.59 -13.27
N LEU A 49 5.14 -10.33 -13.69
CA LEU A 49 5.01 -9.15 -12.86
C LEU A 49 3.62 -8.55 -13.11
N ASN A 50 2.68 -8.72 -12.17
CA ASN A 50 1.27 -8.32 -12.34
C ASN A 50 0.68 -8.81 -13.67
N GLY A 51 0.94 -10.07 -14.02
CA GLY A 51 0.47 -10.71 -15.26
C GLY A 51 1.32 -10.44 -16.52
N LYS A 52 2.34 -9.57 -16.48
CA LYS A 52 3.24 -9.30 -17.64
C LYS A 52 4.53 -10.12 -17.55
N VAL A 53 4.97 -10.71 -18.67
CA VAL A 53 6.19 -11.54 -18.73
C VAL A 53 7.45 -10.69 -18.58
N ALA A 54 8.34 -11.08 -17.65
CA ALA A 54 9.64 -10.48 -17.39
C ALA A 54 10.73 -11.53 -17.15
N CYS A 55 11.96 -11.21 -17.55
CA CYS A 55 13.15 -12.03 -17.25
C CYS A 55 13.68 -11.78 -15.82
N ASP A 56 14.53 -12.67 -15.32
CA ASP A 56 15.11 -12.58 -13.97
C ASP A 56 15.87 -11.27 -13.72
N SER A 57 16.64 -10.79 -14.70
CA SER A 57 17.40 -9.54 -14.58
C SER A 57 16.48 -8.31 -14.50
N CYS A 58 15.42 -8.26 -15.32
CA CYS A 58 14.42 -7.20 -15.23
C CYS A 58 13.62 -7.26 -13.93
N ARG A 59 13.28 -8.46 -13.44
CA ARG A 59 12.65 -8.64 -12.13
C ARG A 59 13.51 -8.05 -11.03
N LYS A 60 14.80 -8.44 -10.95
CA LYS A 60 15.73 -7.96 -9.93
C LYS A 60 15.97 -6.46 -10.03
N ALA A 61 16.08 -5.92 -11.25
CA ALA A 61 16.23 -4.47 -11.48
C ALA A 61 14.99 -3.68 -11.05
N ILE A 62 13.79 -4.18 -11.33
CA ILE A 62 12.55 -3.54 -10.89
C ILE A 62 12.40 -3.67 -9.37
N GLN A 63 12.68 -4.84 -8.80
CA GLN A 63 12.59 -5.08 -7.37
C GLN A 63 13.58 -4.21 -6.58
N SER A 64 14.79 -3.96 -7.10
CA SER A 64 15.75 -3.06 -6.47
C SER A 64 15.34 -1.58 -6.56
N GLN A 65 14.63 -1.18 -7.62
CA GLN A 65 14.06 0.17 -7.73
C GLN A 65 12.89 0.39 -6.73
N LEU A 66 12.07 -0.65 -6.51
CA LEU A 66 10.95 -0.61 -5.56
C LEU A 66 11.35 -0.90 -4.12
N ALA A 67 12.58 -1.38 -3.87
CA ALA A 67 13.06 -1.62 -2.52
C ALA A 67 12.99 -0.32 -1.69
N PRO A 68 12.37 -0.37 -0.49
CA PRO A 68 12.33 0.78 0.40
C PRO A 68 13.76 1.25 0.71
N PRO A 69 14.03 2.56 0.74
CA PRO A 69 15.34 3.05 1.12
C PRO A 69 15.62 2.63 2.58
N ALA A 70 16.68 1.86 2.79
CA ALA A 70 17.05 1.35 4.11
C ALA A 70 17.70 2.41 5.02
N GLY A 71 17.99 3.61 4.48
CA GLY A 71 18.71 4.67 5.18
C GLY A 71 17.85 5.50 6.12
N ALA A 72 18.37 5.79 7.31
CA ALA A 72 17.76 6.69 8.29
C ALA A 72 17.52 8.10 7.73
N GLY A 73 18.34 8.56 6.77
CA GLY A 73 18.18 9.85 6.11
C GLY A 73 16.84 10.01 5.36
N ALA A 74 16.36 8.95 4.70
CA ALA A 74 15.06 8.98 4.03
C ALA A 74 13.91 9.05 5.03
N LEU A 75 14.03 8.36 6.16
CA LEU A 75 13.05 8.43 7.26
C LEU A 75 13.03 9.83 7.90
N GLY A 76 14.19 10.43 8.14
CA GLY A 76 14.32 11.77 8.71
C GLY A 76 13.71 12.84 7.80
N LEU A 77 13.99 12.78 6.50
CA LEU A 77 13.40 13.71 5.53
C LEU A 77 11.87 13.54 5.42
N ALA A 78 11.39 12.29 5.41
CA ALA A 78 9.95 11.99 5.45
C ALA A 78 9.28 12.52 6.72
N ALA A 79 9.93 12.38 7.88
CA ALA A 79 9.44 12.94 9.14
C ALA A 79 9.37 14.47 9.10
N LEU A 80 10.40 15.14 8.57
CA LEU A 80 10.44 16.59 8.47
C LEU A 80 9.31 17.14 7.59
N PHE A 81 9.08 16.54 6.42
CA PHE A 81 7.95 16.90 5.56
C PHE A 81 6.59 16.57 6.20
N GLY A 82 6.48 15.45 6.90
CA GLY A 82 5.27 15.08 7.63
C GLY A 82 4.93 16.04 8.77
N ILE A 83 5.92 16.48 9.54
CA ILE A 83 5.78 17.50 10.58
C ILE A 83 5.38 18.84 9.97
N GLY A 84 6.03 19.26 8.88
CA GLY A 84 5.67 20.48 8.18
C GLY A 84 4.22 20.46 7.68
N ALA A 85 3.77 19.33 7.13
CA ALA A 85 2.39 19.14 6.72
C ALA A 85 1.40 19.13 7.91
N ALA A 86 1.79 18.55 9.04
CA ALA A 86 0.99 18.55 10.27
C ALA A 86 0.80 19.97 10.82
N LEU A 87 1.87 20.78 10.84
CA LEU A 87 1.83 22.18 11.28
C LEU A 87 0.96 23.02 10.34
N ALA A 88 1.08 22.84 9.03
CA ALA A 88 0.21 23.48 8.05
C ALA A 88 -1.26 23.08 8.25
N GLY A 89 -1.53 21.79 8.48
CA GLY A 89 -2.87 21.28 8.80
C GLY A 89 -3.44 21.87 10.09
N ALA A 90 -2.61 22.05 11.12
CA ALA A 90 -3.00 22.71 12.37
C ALA A 90 -3.36 24.20 12.15
N ALA A 91 -2.59 24.91 11.33
CA ALA A 91 -2.90 26.30 10.97
C ALA A 91 -4.25 26.41 10.25
N VAL A 92 -4.53 25.50 9.31
CA VAL A 92 -5.83 25.41 8.62
C VAL A 92 -6.95 25.12 9.63
N TYR A 93 -6.74 24.19 10.56
CA TYR A 93 -7.72 23.86 11.60
C TYR A 93 -8.08 25.07 12.47
N TYR A 94 -7.08 25.82 12.95
CA TYR A 94 -7.31 27.04 13.72
C TYR A 94 -8.06 28.11 12.92
N ALA A 95 -7.72 28.30 11.65
CA ALA A 95 -8.42 29.25 10.78
C ALA A 95 -9.91 28.88 10.60
N VAL A 96 -10.21 27.59 10.40
CA VAL A 96 -11.58 27.10 10.23
C VAL A 96 -12.40 27.28 11.51
N ILE A 97 -11.84 26.96 12.68
CA ILE A 97 -12.52 27.16 13.97
C ILE A 97 -12.87 28.63 14.17
N ALA A 98 -11.92 29.54 13.90
CA ALA A 98 -12.10 30.97 14.14
C ALA A 98 -13.23 31.58 13.31
N ILE A 99 -13.53 31.02 12.13
CA ILE A 99 -14.51 31.58 11.20
C ILE A 99 -15.86 30.87 11.30
N THR A 100 -15.86 29.54 11.44
CA THR A 100 -17.03 28.75 11.05
C THR A 100 -17.68 27.94 12.19
N ASN A 101 -17.01 27.74 13.33
CA ASN A 101 -17.52 26.90 14.43
C ASN A 101 -18.00 25.49 14.01
N PHE A 102 -17.52 24.94 12.88
CA PHE A 102 -17.95 23.63 12.38
C PHE A 102 -17.28 22.46 13.13
N GLU A 103 -17.95 21.30 13.04
CA GLU A 103 -17.49 20.02 13.58
C GLU A 103 -16.09 19.61 13.10
N ILE A 104 -15.28 19.20 14.08
CA ILE A 104 -13.85 18.88 14.01
C ILE A 104 -13.54 17.75 13.00
N GLY A 105 -14.53 16.95 12.62
CA GLY A 105 -14.37 15.71 11.85
C GLY A 105 -13.79 15.92 10.44
N ILE A 106 -14.36 16.81 9.63
CA ILE A 106 -13.94 16.95 8.22
C ILE A 106 -12.48 17.41 8.10
N VAL A 107 -12.04 18.28 9.01
CA VAL A 107 -10.67 18.80 9.00
C VAL A 107 -9.65 17.70 9.32
N ALA A 108 -10.01 16.71 10.15
CA ALA A 108 -9.13 15.58 10.46
C ALA A 108 -8.79 14.73 9.22
N ILE A 109 -9.75 14.56 8.28
CA ILE A 109 -9.51 13.85 7.02
C ILE A 109 -8.50 14.62 6.17
N LEU A 110 -8.67 15.95 6.07
CA LEU A 110 -7.77 16.82 5.32
C LEU A 110 -6.34 16.81 5.90
N ILE A 111 -6.20 16.87 7.23
CA ILE A 111 -4.90 16.79 7.90
C ILE A 111 -4.26 15.41 7.67
N GLY A 112 -5.03 14.32 7.82
CA GLY A 112 -4.53 12.96 7.56
C GLY A 112 -4.02 12.81 6.13
N TRP A 113 -4.73 13.41 5.16
CA TRP A 113 -4.32 13.42 3.76
C TRP A 113 -3.04 14.24 3.53
N MET A 114 -2.97 15.46 4.07
CA MET A 114 -1.77 16.32 3.94
C MET A 114 -0.53 15.68 4.57
N VAL A 115 -0.66 15.10 5.76
CA VAL A 115 0.46 14.44 6.46
C VAL A 115 0.91 13.20 5.70
N GLY A 116 -0.01 12.33 5.27
CA GLY A 116 0.33 11.14 4.50
C GLY A 116 1.02 11.47 3.17
N TRP A 117 0.54 12.51 2.47
CA TRP A 117 1.17 13.01 1.25
C TRP A 117 2.55 13.61 1.52
N GLY A 118 2.71 14.40 2.59
CA GLY A 118 3.98 14.98 3.01
C GLY A 118 5.04 13.91 3.33
N VAL A 119 4.66 12.89 4.11
CA VAL A 119 5.55 11.75 4.42
C VAL A 119 5.94 11.00 3.15
N ARG A 120 4.99 10.73 2.24
CA ARG A 120 5.27 10.05 0.97
C ARG A 120 6.21 10.87 0.07
N LYS A 121 6.04 12.20 0.04
CA LYS A 121 6.90 13.11 -0.71
C LYS A 121 8.33 13.11 -0.16
N GLY A 122 8.50 13.18 1.16
CA GLY A 122 9.83 13.10 1.79
C GLY A 122 10.48 11.71 1.67
N ALA A 123 9.69 10.65 1.48
CA ALA A 123 10.18 9.30 1.19
C ALA A 123 10.51 9.05 -0.30
N ALA A 124 10.54 10.11 -1.15
CA ALA A 124 10.79 10.03 -2.58
C ALA A 124 9.85 9.07 -3.35
N GLY A 125 8.60 8.96 -2.91
CA GLY A 125 7.60 8.08 -3.51
C GLY A 125 7.78 6.59 -3.20
N LYS A 126 8.82 6.22 -2.43
CA LYS A 126 9.07 4.85 -1.98
C LYS A 126 8.33 4.60 -0.66
N GLY A 127 7.35 3.71 -0.68
CA GLY A 127 6.59 3.31 0.52
C GLY A 127 7.28 2.23 1.33
N GLY A 128 6.75 1.94 2.51
CA GLY A 128 7.22 0.83 3.35
C GLY A 128 6.62 0.86 4.76
N ARG A 129 6.69 -0.27 5.49
CA ARG A 129 6.10 -0.41 6.84
C ARG A 129 6.56 0.68 7.82
N ARG A 130 7.82 1.10 7.75
CA ARG A 130 8.37 2.15 8.62
C ARG A 130 7.74 3.52 8.33
N PHE A 131 7.52 3.85 7.06
CA PHE A 131 6.85 5.10 6.65
C PHE A 131 5.35 5.08 6.99
N GLN A 132 4.71 3.92 6.93
CA GLN A 132 3.32 3.73 7.37
C GLN A 132 3.14 4.00 8.86
N ILE A 133 3.99 3.38 9.70
CA ILE A 133 3.96 3.60 11.15
C ILE A 133 4.25 5.08 11.46
N LEU A 134 5.23 5.68 10.79
CA LEU A 134 5.58 7.09 10.97
C LEU A 134 4.42 8.01 10.61
N ALA A 135 3.76 7.80 9.46
CA ALA A 135 2.62 8.60 9.04
C ALA A 135 1.45 8.47 10.02
N VAL A 136 1.10 7.26 10.43
CA VAL A 136 0.04 7.03 11.42
C VAL A 136 0.38 7.68 12.76
N ALA A 137 1.61 7.53 13.25
CA ALA A 137 2.05 8.14 14.50
C ALA A 137 1.98 9.67 14.44
N LEU A 138 2.43 10.29 13.34
CA LEU A 138 2.35 11.74 13.12
C LEU A 138 0.90 12.24 13.05
N THR A 139 0.04 11.55 12.31
CA THR A 139 -1.38 11.91 12.22
C THR A 139 -2.05 11.79 13.58
N TYR A 140 -1.76 10.72 14.33
CA TYR A 140 -2.32 10.52 15.66
C TYR A 140 -1.85 11.60 16.65
N LEU A 141 -0.56 11.94 16.64
CA LEU A 141 -0.01 13.04 17.44
C LEU A 141 -0.65 14.38 17.06
N ALA A 142 -0.76 14.69 15.78
CA ALA A 142 -1.37 15.93 15.30
C ALA A 142 -2.83 16.07 15.77
N VAL A 143 -3.61 14.98 15.68
CA VAL A 143 -4.99 14.93 16.14
C VAL A 143 -5.05 15.11 17.67
N GLY A 144 -4.20 14.43 18.43
CA GLY A 144 -4.11 14.62 19.89
C GLY A 144 -3.77 16.07 20.28
N LEU A 145 -2.84 16.71 19.55
CA LEU A 145 -2.49 18.12 19.75
C LEU A 145 -3.66 19.06 19.43
N ALA A 146 -4.49 18.73 18.44
CA ALA A 146 -5.70 19.51 18.14
C ALA A 146 -6.74 19.45 19.26
N TYR A 147 -6.83 18.32 19.97
CA TYR A 147 -7.72 18.15 21.14
C TYR A 147 -7.13 18.70 22.45
N ALA A 148 -5.81 18.88 22.53
CA ALA A 148 -5.13 19.39 23.72
C ALA A 148 -5.68 20.73 24.25
N PRO A 149 -5.80 21.82 23.46
CA PRO A 149 -6.29 23.11 23.98
C PRO A 149 -7.71 23.02 24.51
N LEU A 150 -8.58 22.20 23.90
CA LEU A 150 -9.95 21.97 24.39
C LEU A 150 -9.96 21.29 25.77
N TYR A 151 -9.04 20.34 25.98
CA TYR A 151 -8.94 19.62 27.25
C TYR A 151 -8.24 20.44 28.35
N TYR A 152 -7.16 21.17 28.02
CA TYR A 152 -6.39 21.94 29.00
C TYR A 152 -7.03 23.29 29.38
N ALA A 153 -7.86 23.87 28.51
CA ALA A 153 -8.68 25.03 28.88
C ALA A 153 -9.67 24.73 30.01
N ALA A 154 -9.91 23.46 30.36
CA ALA A 154 -10.73 23.03 31.48
C ALA A 154 -10.02 23.08 32.87
N GLY A 155 -8.87 23.77 32.99
CA GLY A 155 -8.33 24.18 34.29
C GLY A 155 -7.36 23.21 34.99
N THR A 156 -6.56 22.44 34.25
CA THR A 156 -5.57 21.53 34.86
C THR A 156 -4.14 22.01 34.66
N GLU A 157 -3.49 22.48 35.72
CA GLU A 157 -2.04 22.74 35.74
C GLU A 157 -1.28 21.41 35.66
N ARG A 158 -0.74 21.07 34.49
CA ARG A 158 0.05 19.85 34.28
C ARG A 158 1.43 20.21 33.73
N SER A 159 2.44 19.52 34.24
CA SER A 159 3.82 19.63 33.77
C SER A 159 3.92 19.26 32.29
N LEU A 160 4.80 19.93 31.53
CA LEU A 160 4.97 19.74 30.08
C LEU A 160 5.25 18.26 29.70
N LEU A 161 5.89 17.51 30.61
CA LEU A 161 6.13 16.06 30.51
C LEU A 161 4.85 15.22 30.63
N THR A 162 3.94 15.58 31.54
CA THR A 162 2.65 14.86 31.67
C THR A 162 1.67 15.28 30.57
N ALA A 163 1.76 16.53 30.12
CA ALA A 163 0.94 17.05 29.04
C ALA A 163 1.19 16.30 27.72
N THR A 164 2.46 16.05 27.36
CA THR A 164 2.82 15.33 26.12
C THR A 164 2.51 13.84 26.16
N ALA A 165 2.64 13.19 27.32
CA ALA A 165 2.27 11.79 27.51
C ALA A 165 0.75 11.55 27.35
N LEU A 166 -0.08 12.57 27.64
CA LEU A 166 -1.52 12.47 27.51
C LEU A 166 -2.03 12.72 26.09
N ILE A 167 -1.29 13.46 25.25
CA ILE A 167 -1.65 13.77 23.85
C ILE A 167 -2.13 12.55 23.07
N PRO A 168 -1.40 11.41 23.05
CA PRO A 168 -1.88 10.23 22.34
C PRO A 168 -3.15 9.63 22.98
N ALA A 169 -3.37 9.78 24.30
CA ALA A 169 -4.58 9.27 24.94
C ALA A 169 -5.82 10.16 24.71
N LEU A 170 -5.63 11.45 24.42
CA LEU A 170 -6.73 12.44 24.28
C LEU A 170 -7.80 12.06 23.24
N PRO A 171 -7.47 11.63 22.02
CA PRO A 171 -8.48 11.26 21.03
C PRO A 171 -9.40 10.15 21.54
N ILE A 172 -8.84 9.17 22.28
CA ILE A 172 -9.61 8.06 22.85
C ILE A 172 -10.50 8.57 23.99
N VAL A 173 -9.94 9.37 24.89
CA VAL A 173 -10.69 9.93 26.04
C VAL A 173 -11.87 10.78 25.57
N VAL A 174 -11.66 11.64 24.56
CA VAL A 174 -12.72 12.48 23.98
C VAL A 174 -13.78 11.63 23.26
N SER A 175 -13.36 10.60 22.52
CA SER A 175 -14.28 9.71 21.79
C SER A 175 -15.15 8.86 22.73
N VAL A 176 -14.62 8.43 23.86
CA VAL A 176 -15.37 7.61 24.84
C VAL A 176 -16.21 8.49 25.78
N GLY A 177 -15.73 9.68 26.15
CA GLY A 177 -16.43 10.58 27.07
C GLY A 177 -17.66 11.28 26.50
N ALA A 178 -17.80 11.36 25.17
CA ALA A 178 -18.87 12.09 24.48
C ALA A 178 -19.84 11.17 23.72
N MET A 179 -20.36 10.10 24.32
CA MET A 179 -21.40 9.29 23.67
C MET A 179 -22.70 10.10 23.52
N PRO A 180 -23.33 10.20 22.32
CA PRO A 180 -23.15 9.41 21.08
C PRO A 180 -22.25 10.02 19.97
N THR A 181 -21.87 11.30 20.04
CA THR A 181 -21.07 11.98 19.00
C THR A 181 -19.62 11.50 18.91
N GLY A 182 -19.08 10.96 20.01
CA GLY A 182 -17.73 10.43 20.10
C GLY A 182 -17.47 9.20 19.23
N LEU A 183 -18.51 8.44 18.86
CA LEU A 183 -18.37 7.34 17.89
C LEU A 183 -18.14 7.85 16.48
N ILE A 184 -18.76 8.98 16.12
CA ILE A 184 -18.60 9.62 14.82
C ILE A 184 -17.18 10.16 14.69
N SER A 185 -16.65 10.82 15.73
CA SER A 185 -15.27 11.30 15.73
C SER A 185 -14.25 10.16 15.68
N ALA A 186 -14.46 9.08 16.43
CA ALA A 186 -13.61 7.89 16.36
C ALA A 186 -13.59 7.28 14.95
N PHE A 187 -14.75 7.18 14.30
CA PHE A 187 -14.85 6.65 12.94
C PHE A 187 -14.15 7.55 11.91
N ILE A 188 -14.25 8.87 12.04
CA ILE A 188 -13.57 9.81 11.16
C ILE A 188 -12.05 9.76 11.35
N ILE A 189 -11.58 9.71 12.60
CA ILE A 189 -10.15 9.53 12.92
C ILE A 189 -9.64 8.23 12.31
N PHE A 190 -10.42 7.15 12.42
CA PHE A 190 -10.09 5.87 11.78
C PHE A 190 -9.95 5.98 10.26
N ILE A 191 -10.85 6.70 9.57
CA ILE A 191 -10.73 6.94 8.13
C ILE A 191 -9.47 7.74 7.79
N GLY A 192 -9.17 8.80 8.54
CA GLY A 192 -7.97 9.62 8.34
C GLY A 192 -6.67 8.81 8.51
N LEU A 193 -6.60 7.99 9.56
CA LEU A 193 -5.50 7.06 9.81
C LEU A 193 -5.35 6.04 8.68
N ARG A 194 -6.47 5.48 8.21
CA ARG A 194 -6.49 4.52 7.11
C ARG A 194 -5.99 5.16 5.81
N GLN A 195 -6.37 6.40 5.52
CA GLN A 195 -5.86 7.14 4.35
C GLN A 195 -4.36 7.41 4.45
N ALA A 196 -3.86 7.85 5.61
CA ALA A 196 -2.42 8.04 5.82
C ALA A 196 -1.63 6.73 5.61
N TRP A 197 -2.17 5.62 6.09
CA TRP A 197 -1.58 4.28 5.94
C TRP A 197 -1.55 3.79 4.49
N THR A 198 -2.64 3.95 3.75
CA THR A 198 -2.71 3.49 2.34
C THR A 198 -1.83 4.35 1.43
N MET A 199 -1.74 5.66 1.69
CA MET A 199 -0.87 6.54 0.92
C MET A 199 0.61 6.28 1.14
N THR A 200 1.03 5.68 2.25
CA THR A 200 2.45 5.37 2.52
C THR A 200 2.81 3.91 2.27
N ALA A 201 1.84 3.11 1.79
CA ALA A 201 2.06 1.72 1.41
C ALA A 201 3.03 1.58 0.23
N ALA A 202 3.93 0.59 0.34
CA ALA A 202 4.81 0.22 -0.76
C ALA A 202 3.99 -0.42 -1.90
N PRO A 203 4.31 -0.14 -3.17
CA PRO A 203 3.72 -0.88 -4.28
C PRO A 203 4.14 -2.35 -4.19
N VAL A 204 3.17 -3.26 -4.08
CA VAL A 204 3.43 -4.70 -4.09
C VAL A 204 3.57 -5.13 -5.54
N LEU A 205 4.71 -5.71 -5.89
CA LEU A 205 4.87 -6.45 -7.14
C LEU A 205 4.44 -7.88 -6.89
N GLU A 206 3.34 -8.28 -7.49
CA GLU A 206 2.97 -9.69 -7.53
C GLU A 206 3.91 -10.38 -8.52
N VAL A 207 4.80 -11.21 -7.97
CA VAL A 207 5.77 -12.00 -8.74
C VAL A 207 5.29 -13.44 -8.71
N SER A 208 4.82 -13.95 -9.84
CA SER A 208 4.55 -15.39 -10.01
C SER A 208 5.60 -16.05 -10.90
N GLY A 209 5.99 -17.28 -10.56
CA GLY A 209 7.06 -18.04 -11.20
C GLY A 209 8.06 -18.60 -10.18
N PRO A 210 9.13 -19.30 -10.59
CA PRO A 210 9.64 -19.40 -11.97
C PRO A 210 8.82 -20.35 -12.85
N TYR A 211 8.52 -19.90 -14.07
CA TYR A 211 7.94 -20.75 -15.12
C TYR A 211 9.00 -21.07 -16.16
N ARG A 212 9.07 -22.32 -16.62
CA ARG A 212 10.05 -22.74 -17.63
C ARG A 212 9.48 -22.63 -19.02
N ILE A 213 10.31 -22.19 -19.96
CA ILE A 213 9.99 -22.19 -21.38
C ILE A 213 10.36 -23.56 -21.94
N GLY A 214 9.37 -24.32 -22.44
CA GLY A 214 9.62 -25.63 -23.05
C GLY A 214 9.90 -26.79 -22.07
N GLY A 215 9.61 -26.62 -20.78
CA GLY A 215 9.66 -27.72 -19.82
C GLY A 215 8.48 -28.66 -20.04
N ASN A 216 8.75 -29.87 -20.50
CA ASN A 216 7.80 -30.98 -20.52
C ASN A 216 7.03 -30.97 -19.19
N ALA A 217 5.70 -30.91 -19.24
CA ALA A 217 4.82 -31.02 -18.08
C ALA A 217 4.97 -32.40 -17.44
N SER A 218 6.07 -32.64 -16.71
CA SER A 218 6.40 -33.88 -16.02
C SER A 218 7.55 -33.63 -15.04
N ALA A 219 7.32 -32.81 -14.02
CA ALA A 219 8.16 -32.79 -12.81
C ALA A 219 7.37 -32.20 -11.64
N ALA A 220 6.15 -32.70 -11.44
CA ALA A 220 5.36 -32.48 -10.23
C ALA A 220 5.04 -33.85 -9.61
N LYS A 221 6.08 -34.55 -9.14
CA LYS A 221 6.02 -35.57 -8.07
C LYS A 221 7.44 -36.06 -7.78
N VAL A 222 7.97 -35.78 -6.58
CA VAL A 222 8.27 -36.72 -5.47
C VAL A 222 8.54 -35.88 -4.23
#